data_AF-A0A7Y2G832-F1
#
_entry.id   AF-A0A7Y2G832-F1
#
_cell.length_a   1.000
_cell.length_b   1.000
_cell.length_c   1.000
_cell.angle_alpha   90.00
_cell.angle_beta   90.00
_cell.angle_gamma   90.00
#
_symmetry.space_group_name_H-M   'P 1'
#
loop_
_entity.id
_entity.type
_entity.pdbx_description
1 polymer ?
#
loop_
_entity_poly.entity_id
_entity_poly.type
_entity_poly.pdbx_seq_one_letter_code
_entity_poly.pdbx_strand_id
1 'polypeptide(L)'
;LAFHGHQIYWSQIARPSTNIAFLGLLSTVLLYSLAKNGKRPTAIAYGAVSVVGLAFDYYFWLLFLAHILWALYDGWRDRPRALALLRVQMMTVCLAAPMVTLSIFQSRAAHFEKDLVNDLRDFLRLGFLFTSKSPVPHAVPDGVARFLAPLGIGLTLLGLAGGRSARLPEPGHRPPAPGLGLLGGAAAIVVVVIIGASAAFLRNYVPDKTGVLFGTAALPVATFVVAWLFRTPDAPLSRLWSAVAGPLGAGRRPLSLITTMAVVPPALVAGITLFFPLFVARHMLVFVPYLVLVMAGGAVWLASRGLPGKLGAGVIGVVVAFATFQSVGWYGARLHSPEDYAGLADVWLPHLEEGDTLLAWDHWSTSPMLYYVNHRKYDLVWTNHAAVLESPAERVWYLDLETFPVPESIAAALAGWTEVERYEARGIAAVRYSRAE
;
A
#
# COMPACT_ATOMS: atom_id res chain seq x y z
N LEU A 1 8.21 1.57 14.47
CA LEU A 1 8.38 1.42 13.01
C LEU A 1 9.81 1.03 12.65
N ALA A 2 10.83 1.84 12.95
CA ALA A 2 12.23 1.48 12.70
C ALA A 2 12.72 0.23 13.46
N PHE A 3 12.28 0.05 14.71
CA PHE A 3 12.63 -1.11 15.55
C PHE A 3 11.72 -2.33 15.36
N HIS A 4 10.76 -2.30 14.43
CA HIS A 4 9.97 -3.50 14.17
C HIS A 4 10.80 -4.39 13.22
N GLY A 5 11.18 -5.59 13.67
CA GLY A 5 11.98 -6.58 12.90
C GLY A 5 11.42 -6.90 11.50
N HIS A 6 10.19 -6.48 11.25
CA HIS A 6 9.56 -6.39 9.95
C HIS A 6 10.41 -5.76 8.83
N GLN A 7 11.27 -4.76 9.10
CA GLN A 7 12.09 -4.17 8.02
C GLN A 7 12.96 -5.19 7.28
N ILE A 8 13.26 -6.33 7.91
CA ILE A 8 14.06 -7.42 7.33
C ILE A 8 13.18 -8.33 6.43
N TYR A 9 11.92 -8.62 6.79
CA TYR A 9 10.95 -9.34 5.93
C TYR A 9 10.62 -8.59 4.66
N TRP A 10 10.40 -7.29 4.83
CA TRP A 10 9.76 -6.47 3.82
C TRP A 10 10.74 -6.01 2.75
N SER A 11 11.99 -6.45 2.82
CA SER A 11 13.05 -6.08 1.89
C SER A 11 12.74 -6.48 0.44
N GLN A 12 11.74 -7.31 0.14
CA GLN A 12 11.26 -7.48 -1.24
C GLN A 12 9.79 -7.10 -1.43
N ILE A 13 8.90 -7.43 -0.49
CA ILE A 13 7.44 -7.33 -0.70
C ILE A 13 6.80 -6.00 -0.20
N ALA A 14 7.36 -5.31 0.81
CA ALA A 14 6.85 -3.98 1.22
C ALA A 14 7.89 -2.86 1.22
N ARG A 15 8.99 -3.04 0.48
CA ARG A 15 9.75 -1.91 -0.04
C ARG A 15 8.81 -0.86 -0.65
N PRO A 16 7.79 -1.25 -1.47
CA PRO A 16 6.85 -0.28 -1.99
C PRO A 16 6.05 0.42 -0.88
N SER A 17 5.36 -0.34 0.00
CA SER A 17 4.50 0.22 1.06
C SER A 17 5.24 1.11 2.06
N THR A 18 6.51 0.79 2.37
CA THR A 18 7.34 1.61 3.24
C THR A 18 7.68 2.95 2.58
N ASN A 19 8.10 2.93 1.31
CA ASN A 19 8.37 4.16 0.55
C ASN A 19 7.11 5.03 0.44
N ILE A 20 5.95 4.42 0.20
CA ILE A 20 4.66 5.11 0.14
C ILE A 20 4.29 5.71 1.50
N ALA A 21 4.53 4.99 2.60
CA ALA A 21 4.30 5.51 3.94
C ALA A 21 5.18 6.75 4.22
N PHE A 22 6.46 6.72 3.81
CA PHE A 22 7.36 7.88 3.92
C PHE A 22 6.93 9.05 3.04
N LEU A 23 6.60 8.80 1.77
CA LEU A 23 6.08 9.82 0.86
C LEU A 23 4.77 10.41 1.41
N GLY A 24 3.92 9.58 2.01
CA GLY A 24 2.66 9.99 2.61
C GLY A 24 2.90 10.92 3.79
N LEU A 25 3.78 10.53 4.73
CA LEU A 25 4.15 11.35 5.87
C LEU A 25 4.77 12.67 5.43
N LEU A 26 5.71 12.64 4.48
CA LEU A 26 6.36 13.82 3.94
C LEU A 26 5.34 14.76 3.28
N SER A 27 4.46 14.23 2.42
CA SER A 27 3.38 15.00 1.81
C SER A 27 2.44 15.61 2.87
N THR A 28 2.10 14.86 3.92
CA THR A 28 1.28 15.36 5.03
C THR A 28 1.96 16.50 5.79
N VAL A 29 3.27 16.39 6.07
CA VAL A 29 4.05 17.46 6.71
C VAL A 29 4.14 18.69 5.81
N LEU A 30 4.36 18.49 4.51
CA LEU A 30 4.40 19.58 3.53
C LEU A 30 3.05 20.27 3.38
N LEU A 31 1.95 19.52 3.39
CA LEU A 31 0.59 20.07 3.39
C LEU A 31 0.33 20.90 4.64
N TYR A 32 0.71 20.39 5.81
CA TYR A 32 0.58 21.14 7.07
C TYR A 32 1.39 22.43 7.05
N SER A 33 2.64 22.37 6.57
CA SER A 33 3.52 23.54 6.42
C SER A 33 2.99 24.54 5.39
N LEU A 34 2.45 24.04 4.27
CA LEU A 34 1.82 24.85 3.23
C LEU A 34 0.57 25.56 3.77
N ALA A 35 -0.26 24.85 4.51
CA ALA A 35 -1.44 25.42 5.15
C ALA A 35 -1.03 26.51 6.15
N LYS A 36 0.04 26.29 6.94
CA LYS A 36 0.52 27.26 7.93
C LYS A 36 1.11 28.54 7.30
N ASN A 37 1.95 28.40 6.28
CA ASN A 37 2.81 29.49 5.81
C ASN A 37 2.52 29.98 4.38
N GLY A 38 1.75 29.23 3.58
CA GLY A 38 1.41 29.59 2.20
C GLY A 38 2.59 29.73 1.23
N LYS A 39 3.79 29.24 1.59
CA LYS A 39 5.03 29.47 0.84
C LYS A 39 5.04 28.67 -0.48
N ARG A 40 5.38 29.34 -1.59
CA ARG A 40 5.49 28.73 -2.93
C ARG A 40 6.44 27.53 -3.01
N PRO A 41 7.67 27.56 -2.43
CA PRO A 41 8.55 26.39 -2.43
C PRO A 41 7.92 25.17 -1.76
N THR A 42 7.18 25.38 -0.67
CA THR A 42 6.46 24.31 0.02
C THR A 42 5.32 23.75 -0.83
N ALA A 43 4.62 24.60 -1.58
CA ALA A 43 3.58 24.16 -2.52
C ALA A 43 4.16 23.29 -3.64
N ILE A 44 5.30 23.68 -4.22
CA ILE A 44 5.99 22.93 -5.26
C ILE A 44 6.47 21.59 -4.71
N ALA A 45 7.12 21.59 -3.54
CA ALA A 45 7.57 20.35 -2.89
C ALA A 45 6.41 19.41 -2.56
N TYR A 46 5.29 19.94 -2.02
CA TYR A 46 4.08 19.15 -1.76
C TYR A 46 3.54 18.51 -3.04
N GLY A 47 3.39 19.30 -4.11
CA GLY A 47 2.93 18.83 -5.40
C GLY A 47 3.84 17.74 -5.98
N ALA A 48 5.16 17.98 -5.99
CA ALA A 48 6.13 17.01 -6.50
C ALA A 48 6.12 15.69 -5.73
N VAL A 49 6.19 15.73 -4.40
CA VAL A 49 6.14 14.53 -3.54
C VAL A 49 4.82 13.79 -3.73
N SER A 50 3.71 14.51 -3.86
CA SER A 50 2.40 13.90 -4.07
C SER A 50 2.26 13.28 -5.46
N VAL A 51 2.77 13.90 -6.53
CA VAL A 51 2.81 13.28 -7.87
C VAL A 51 3.63 11.99 -7.84
N VAL A 52 4.81 12.00 -7.21
CA VAL A 52 5.62 10.78 -7.05
C VAL A 52 4.85 9.71 -6.29
N GLY A 53 4.20 10.05 -5.18
CA GLY A 53 3.38 9.11 -4.42
C GLY A 53 2.22 8.52 -5.23
N LEU A 54 1.47 9.37 -5.95
CA LEU A 54 0.34 8.98 -6.79
C LEU A 54 0.74 8.11 -7.99
N ALA A 55 1.96 8.30 -8.52
CA ALA A 55 2.51 7.49 -9.60
C ALA A 55 3.09 6.16 -9.09
N PHE A 56 3.46 6.08 -7.82
CA PHE A 56 4.13 4.92 -7.25
C PHE A 56 3.14 3.82 -6.82
N ASP A 57 1.99 4.18 -6.24
CA ASP A 57 1.02 3.19 -5.75
C ASP A 57 -0.41 3.75 -5.59
N TYR A 58 -1.40 2.89 -5.83
CA TYR A 58 -2.82 3.24 -5.77
C TYR A 58 -3.31 3.55 -4.34
N TYR A 59 -2.70 2.99 -3.28
CA TYR A 59 -3.05 3.35 -1.90
C TYR A 59 -2.70 4.79 -1.55
N PHE A 60 -1.74 5.41 -2.25
CA PHE A 60 -1.43 6.82 -2.06
C PHE A 60 -2.60 7.73 -2.50
N TRP A 61 -3.44 7.29 -3.45
CA TRP A 61 -4.64 8.03 -3.85
C TRP A 61 -5.61 8.23 -2.70
N LEU A 62 -5.72 7.26 -1.78
CA LEU A 62 -6.58 7.37 -0.61
C LEU A 62 -6.03 8.36 0.41
N LEU A 63 -4.70 8.40 0.61
CA LEU A 63 -4.04 9.43 1.42
C LEU A 63 -4.28 10.82 0.82
N PHE A 64 -4.08 10.96 -0.48
CA PHE A 64 -4.22 12.22 -1.18
C PHE A 64 -5.68 12.71 -1.22
N LEU A 65 -6.65 11.79 -1.39
CA LEU A 65 -8.06 12.12 -1.25
C LEU A 65 -8.38 12.61 0.16
N ALA A 66 -7.81 11.97 1.20
CA ALA A 66 -7.96 12.45 2.56
C ALA A 66 -7.32 13.84 2.77
N HIS A 67 -6.23 14.18 2.06
CA HIS A 67 -5.67 15.55 2.05
C HIS A 67 -6.65 16.57 1.46
N ILE A 68 -7.33 16.22 0.37
CA ILE A 68 -8.37 17.06 -0.25
C ILE A 68 -9.55 17.25 0.71
N LEU A 69 -10.06 16.16 1.27
CA LEU A 69 -11.17 16.19 2.23
C LEU A 69 -10.82 17.00 3.47
N TRP A 70 -9.59 16.87 3.98
CA TRP A 70 -9.10 17.70 5.07
C TRP A 70 -9.04 19.18 4.68
N ALA A 71 -8.51 19.52 3.50
CA ALA A 71 -8.44 20.91 3.03
C ALA A 71 -9.83 21.54 2.85
N LEU A 72 -10.82 20.78 2.36
CA LEU A 72 -12.23 21.19 2.27
C LEU A 72 -12.85 21.40 3.65
N TYR A 73 -12.53 20.52 4.61
CA TYR A 73 -13.06 20.57 5.96
C TYR A 73 -12.46 21.73 6.78
N ASP A 74 -11.13 21.89 6.78
CA ASP A 74 -10.42 22.98 7.47
C ASP A 74 -10.75 24.33 6.82
N GLY A 75 -10.76 24.35 5.49
CA GLY A 75 -10.98 25.52 4.66
C GLY A 75 -12.41 26.03 4.55
N TRP A 76 -13.40 25.31 5.10
CA TRP A 76 -14.79 25.77 5.17
C TRP A 76 -14.91 27.12 5.91
N ARG A 77 -14.06 27.36 6.94
CA ARG A 77 -14.04 28.62 7.69
C ARG A 77 -13.14 29.70 7.07
N ASP A 78 -12.13 29.30 6.32
CA ASP A 78 -11.17 30.17 5.64
C ASP A 78 -11.08 29.78 4.15
N ARG A 79 -12.13 30.15 3.40
CA ARG A 79 -12.28 29.79 1.98
C ARG A 79 -11.08 30.19 1.11
N PRO A 80 -10.49 31.40 1.23
CA PRO A 80 -9.33 31.78 0.43
C PRO A 80 -8.16 30.80 0.58
N ARG A 81 -7.88 30.36 1.81
CA ARG A 81 -6.86 29.38 2.11
C ARG A 81 -7.21 27.99 1.56
N ALA A 82 -8.46 27.56 1.74
CA ALA A 82 -8.98 26.31 1.17
C ALA A 82 -8.71 26.23 -0.34
N LEU A 83 -9.09 27.29 -1.05
CA LEU A 83 -8.96 27.37 -2.50
C LEU A 83 -7.49 27.34 -2.93
N ALA A 84 -6.57 27.93 -2.15
CA ALA A 84 -5.14 27.85 -2.45
C ALA A 84 -4.59 26.43 -2.33
N LEU A 85 -4.99 25.68 -1.28
CA LEU A 85 -4.60 24.28 -1.12
C LEU A 85 -5.19 23.40 -2.23
N LEU A 86 -6.49 23.58 -2.51
CA LEU A 86 -7.19 22.84 -3.56
C LEU A 86 -6.58 23.07 -4.94
N ARG A 87 -6.13 24.28 -5.27
CA ARG A 87 -5.43 24.55 -6.54
C ARG A 87 -4.17 23.71 -6.69
N VAL A 88 -3.34 23.64 -5.66
CA VAL A 88 -2.11 22.82 -5.69
C VAL A 88 -2.47 21.34 -5.80
N GLN A 89 -3.49 20.89 -5.06
CA GLN A 89 -3.99 19.52 -5.13
C GLN A 89 -4.53 19.17 -6.52
N MET A 90 -5.28 20.05 -7.16
CA MET A 90 -5.77 19.86 -8.53
C MET A 90 -4.63 19.77 -9.54
N MET A 91 -3.64 20.67 -9.46
CA MET A 91 -2.47 20.58 -10.32
C MET A 91 -1.76 19.23 -10.14
N THR A 92 -1.68 18.74 -8.91
CA THR A 92 -1.12 17.42 -8.61
C THR A 92 -1.94 16.30 -9.27
N VAL A 93 -3.27 16.33 -9.19
CA VAL A 93 -4.15 15.34 -9.88
C VAL A 93 -3.93 15.39 -11.38
N CYS A 94 -3.92 16.57 -11.99
CA CYS A 94 -3.69 16.72 -13.43
C CYS A 94 -2.35 16.12 -13.86
N LEU A 95 -1.29 16.36 -13.10
CA LEU A 95 0.04 15.83 -13.38
C LEU A 95 0.13 14.30 -13.16
N ALA A 96 -0.59 13.77 -12.18
CA ALA A 96 -0.56 12.34 -11.85
C ALA A 96 -1.51 11.48 -12.71
N ALA A 97 -2.58 12.05 -13.26
CA ALA A 97 -3.63 11.30 -13.95
C ALA A 97 -3.14 10.42 -15.11
N PRO A 98 -2.19 10.84 -15.98
CA PRO A 98 -1.65 9.96 -17.01
C PRO A 98 -1.00 8.68 -16.46
N MET A 99 -0.32 8.77 -15.29
CA MET A 99 0.30 7.63 -14.64
C MET A 99 -0.74 6.65 -14.08
N VAL A 100 -1.89 7.15 -13.63
CA VAL A 100 -3.01 6.30 -13.18
C VAL A 100 -3.58 5.51 -14.34
N THR A 101 -3.81 6.18 -15.47
CA THR A 101 -4.31 5.52 -16.68
C THR A 101 -3.36 4.42 -17.12
N LEU A 102 -2.05 4.68 -17.11
CA LEU A 102 -1.03 3.65 -17.41
C LEU A 102 -1.07 2.50 -16.39
N SER A 103 -1.20 2.80 -15.09
CA SER A 103 -1.25 1.79 -14.03
C SER A 103 -2.47 0.89 -14.14
N ILE A 104 -3.64 1.44 -14.48
CA ILE A 104 -4.87 0.66 -14.72
C ILE A 104 -4.75 -0.18 -16.00
N PHE A 105 -4.11 0.36 -17.03
CA PHE A 105 -3.83 -0.41 -18.23
C PHE A 105 -2.94 -1.62 -17.92
N GLN A 106 -1.91 -1.46 -17.09
CA GLN A 106 -0.97 -2.52 -16.70
C GLN A 106 -1.50 -3.47 -15.62
N SER A 107 -2.52 -3.07 -14.83
CA SER A 107 -3.00 -3.89 -13.71
C SER A 107 -3.59 -5.22 -14.18
N ARG A 108 -3.28 -6.34 -13.53
CA ARG A 108 -3.97 -7.62 -13.82
C ARG A 108 -5.19 -7.75 -12.91
N ALA A 109 -6.17 -8.57 -13.31
CA ALA A 109 -7.29 -8.91 -12.44
C ALA A 109 -6.71 -9.49 -11.13
N ALA A 110 -6.96 -8.81 -10.02
CA ALA A 110 -6.36 -9.19 -8.76
C ALA A 110 -7.04 -10.45 -8.23
N HIS A 111 -6.24 -11.47 -7.92
CA HIS A 111 -6.70 -12.64 -7.15
C HIS A 111 -6.86 -12.21 -5.70
N PHE A 112 -8.09 -11.99 -5.24
CA PHE A 112 -8.38 -11.64 -3.86
C PHE A 112 -9.25 -12.69 -3.17
N GLU A 113 -8.83 -13.06 -1.96
CA GLU A 113 -9.62 -13.84 -1.01
C GLU A 113 -10.77 -12.98 -0.46
N LYS A 114 -11.96 -13.57 -0.27
CA LYS A 114 -13.22 -12.84 -0.03
C LYS A 114 -13.56 -12.51 1.43
N ASP A 115 -12.60 -12.54 2.37
CA ASP A 115 -12.90 -12.46 3.82
C ASP A 115 -12.57 -11.09 4.48
N LEU A 116 -13.36 -10.08 4.12
CA LEU A 116 -13.23 -8.70 4.61
C LEU A 116 -13.31 -8.57 6.15
N VAL A 117 -14.10 -9.39 6.82
CA VAL A 117 -14.33 -9.27 8.27
C VAL A 117 -13.07 -9.67 9.04
N ASN A 118 -12.43 -10.77 8.64
CA ASN A 118 -11.17 -11.20 9.25
C ASN A 118 -10.03 -10.24 8.94
N ASP A 119 -10.00 -9.72 7.72
CA ASP A 119 -9.05 -8.69 7.27
C ASP A 119 -9.11 -7.39 8.10
N LEU A 120 -10.31 -6.85 8.35
CA LEU A 120 -10.49 -5.65 9.15
C LEU A 120 -10.12 -5.89 10.62
N ARG A 121 -10.46 -7.07 11.14
CA ARG A 121 -10.08 -7.50 12.49
C ARG A 121 -8.56 -7.55 12.65
N ASP A 122 -7.86 -8.08 11.64
CA ASP A 122 -6.40 -8.14 11.62
C ASP A 122 -5.79 -6.73 11.48
N PHE A 123 -6.40 -5.81 10.72
CA PHE A 123 -5.94 -4.42 10.70
C PHE A 123 -6.01 -3.75 12.09
N LEU A 124 -7.15 -3.85 12.77
CA LEU A 124 -7.34 -3.23 14.08
C LEU A 124 -6.47 -3.84 15.19
N ARG A 125 -6.10 -5.12 15.04
CA ARG A 125 -5.18 -5.82 15.96
C ARG A 125 -3.71 -5.52 15.71
N LEU A 126 -3.39 -4.80 14.63
CA LEU A 126 -2.06 -4.82 14.03
C LEU A 126 -1.62 -6.26 13.67
N GLY A 127 -2.57 -7.19 13.47
CA GLY A 127 -2.36 -8.60 13.15
C GLY A 127 -1.64 -8.83 11.82
N PHE A 128 -1.67 -7.86 10.90
CA PHE A 128 -0.80 -7.86 9.72
C PHE A 128 0.70 -7.78 10.09
N LEU A 129 1.04 -7.33 11.30
CA LEU A 129 2.40 -7.40 11.84
C LEU A 129 2.75 -8.81 12.38
N PHE A 130 1.79 -9.73 12.37
CA PHE A 130 1.91 -11.04 13.00
C PHE A 130 1.32 -12.14 12.12
N THR A 131 1.38 -11.97 10.79
CA THR A 131 0.57 -12.73 9.81
C THR A 131 0.34 -14.19 10.21
N SER A 132 -0.93 -14.53 10.38
CA SER A 132 -1.44 -15.76 11.02
C SER A 132 -1.34 -17.03 10.18
N LYS A 133 -0.98 -16.94 8.90
CA LYS A 133 -0.88 -18.10 7.99
C LYS A 133 0.50 -18.77 7.98
N SER A 134 1.27 -18.71 9.08
CA SER A 134 2.48 -19.54 9.19
C SER A 134 2.10 -20.88 9.81
N PRO A 135 2.55 -22.02 9.25
CA PRO A 135 2.38 -23.33 9.88
C PRO A 135 3.18 -23.48 11.19
N VAL A 136 4.02 -22.51 11.52
CA VAL A 136 4.75 -22.45 12.80
C VAL A 136 3.77 -21.99 13.90
N PRO A 137 3.61 -22.76 15.00
CA PRO A 137 2.76 -22.38 16.12
C PRO A 137 3.04 -20.95 16.59
N HIS A 138 1.99 -20.15 16.73
CA HIS A 138 2.09 -18.75 17.14
C HIS A 138 2.82 -18.62 18.49
N ALA A 139 4.04 -18.05 18.48
CA ALA A 139 4.79 -17.79 19.71
C ALA A 139 4.47 -16.41 20.31
N VAL A 140 3.79 -15.53 19.58
CA VAL A 140 3.03 -14.46 20.25
C VAL A 140 1.74 -15.12 20.70
N PRO A 141 1.53 -15.32 22.01
CA PRO A 141 0.31 -15.95 22.48
C PRO A 141 -0.85 -15.12 21.95
N ASP A 142 -1.84 -15.77 21.36
CA ASP A 142 -3.13 -15.17 21.00
C ASP A 142 -3.66 -14.20 22.08
N GLY A 143 -3.35 -14.49 23.35
CA GLY A 143 -3.61 -13.63 24.50
C GLY A 143 -2.98 -12.23 24.43
N VAL A 144 -1.75 -12.09 23.95
CA VAL A 144 -1.08 -10.79 23.80
C VAL A 144 -1.79 -9.95 22.74
N ALA A 145 -2.11 -10.51 21.57
CA ALA A 145 -2.86 -9.81 20.53
C ALA A 145 -4.28 -9.42 21.01
N ARG A 146 -4.96 -10.31 21.74
CA ARG A 146 -6.27 -10.02 22.35
C ARG A 146 -6.21 -8.91 23.40
N PHE A 147 -5.09 -8.74 24.09
CA PHE A 147 -4.88 -7.67 25.08
C PHE A 147 -4.46 -6.34 24.43
N LEU A 148 -3.60 -6.38 23.41
CA LEU A 148 -3.11 -5.19 22.72
C LEU A 148 -4.19 -4.50 21.88
N ALA A 149 -5.13 -5.26 21.31
CA ALA A 149 -6.20 -4.70 20.48
C ALA A 149 -7.10 -3.69 21.22
N PRO A 150 -7.73 -4.02 22.38
CA PRO A 150 -8.54 -3.06 23.12
C PRO A 150 -7.71 -1.88 23.64
N LEU A 151 -6.43 -2.11 23.97
CA LEU A 151 -5.51 -1.05 24.36
C LEU A 151 -5.24 -0.07 23.20
N GLY A 152 -4.91 -0.58 22.01
CA GLY A 152 -4.70 0.23 20.81
C GLY A 152 -5.96 0.99 20.40
N ILE A 153 -7.13 0.34 20.47
CA ILE A 153 -8.43 1.00 20.26
C ILE A 153 -8.65 2.10 21.29
N GLY A 154 -8.44 1.81 22.58
CA GLY A 154 -8.58 2.78 23.66
C GLY A 154 -7.68 4.00 23.47
N LEU A 155 -6.39 3.79 23.21
CA LEU A 155 -5.44 4.87 22.91
C LEU A 155 -5.84 5.66 21.65
N THR A 156 -6.33 4.98 20.62
CA THR A 156 -6.80 5.65 19.40
C THR A 156 -7.99 6.53 19.73
N LEU A 157 -9.02 6.02 20.42
CA LEU A 157 -10.18 6.79 20.86
C LEU A 157 -9.79 7.98 21.75
N LEU A 158 -8.86 7.79 22.68
CA LEU A 158 -8.30 8.86 23.51
C LEU A 158 -7.54 9.88 22.67
N GLY A 159 -6.77 9.43 21.67
CA GLY A 159 -6.06 10.29 20.72
C GLY A 159 -6.99 11.07 19.81
N LEU A 160 -8.12 10.49 19.40
CA LEU A 160 -9.18 11.17 18.66
C LEU A 160 -9.90 12.20 19.53
N ALA A 161 -10.17 11.87 20.80
CA ALA A 161 -10.83 12.77 21.75
C ALA A 161 -9.91 13.92 22.23
N GLY A 162 -8.62 13.61 22.41
CA GLY A 162 -7.57 14.50 22.90
C GLY A 162 -6.84 15.27 21.81
N GLY A 163 -6.85 14.77 20.57
CA GLY A 163 -6.23 15.32 19.34
C GLY A 163 -6.92 16.58 18.84
N ARG A 164 -7.04 17.54 19.74
CA ARG A 164 -7.54 18.88 19.47
C ARG A 164 -6.40 19.68 18.86
N SER A 165 -6.42 19.87 17.55
CA SER A 165 -5.41 20.69 16.87
C SER A 165 -5.21 22.02 17.58
N ALA A 166 -3.95 22.40 17.78
CA ALA A 166 -3.60 23.80 17.93
C ALA A 166 -4.18 24.53 16.71
N ARG A 167 -4.96 25.60 16.93
CA ARG A 167 -5.46 26.40 15.81
C ARG A 167 -4.24 26.77 14.97
N LEU A 168 -4.32 26.51 13.67
CA LEU A 168 -3.34 27.02 12.75
C LEU A 168 -3.30 28.54 12.95
N PRO A 169 -2.12 29.16 13.12
CA PRO A 169 -2.02 30.61 13.24
C PRO A 169 -2.81 31.26 12.10
N GLU A 170 -3.47 32.38 12.40
CA GLU A 170 -4.12 33.15 11.34
C GLU A 170 -3.08 33.44 10.25
N PRO A 171 -3.39 33.14 8.98
CA PRO A 171 -2.42 33.27 7.92
C PRO A 171 -2.03 34.73 7.76
N GLY A 172 -0.81 35.08 8.17
CA GLY A 172 -0.29 36.44 8.05
C GLY A 172 -0.06 36.89 6.60
N HIS A 173 -0.14 35.99 5.62
CA HIS A 173 0.09 36.28 4.20
C HIS A 173 -0.99 35.63 3.33
N ARG A 174 -1.63 36.43 2.47
CA ARG A 174 -2.57 35.94 1.46
C ARG A 174 -1.81 35.16 0.38
N PRO A 175 -2.26 33.96 -0.01
CA PRO A 175 -1.61 33.19 -1.06
C PRO A 175 -1.64 33.93 -2.41
N PRO A 176 -0.61 33.79 -3.26
CA PRO A 176 -0.48 34.55 -4.50
C PRO A 176 -1.57 34.22 -5.54
N ALA A 177 -2.09 35.32 -6.10
CA ALA A 177 -2.71 35.60 -7.40
C ALA A 177 -3.81 34.69 -8.03
N PRO A 178 -4.85 35.32 -8.65
CA PRO A 178 -5.98 34.67 -9.33
C PRO A 178 -5.65 33.94 -10.66
N GLY A 179 -4.46 34.09 -11.23
CA GLY A 179 -4.09 33.53 -12.54
C GLY A 179 -3.96 31.99 -12.60
N LEU A 180 -3.76 31.34 -11.46
CA LEU A 180 -3.63 29.88 -11.38
C LEU A 180 -4.94 29.12 -11.69
N GLY A 181 -6.10 29.77 -11.57
CA GLY A 181 -7.39 29.13 -11.87
C GLY A 181 -7.57 28.81 -13.35
N LEU A 182 -7.17 29.73 -14.23
CA LEU A 182 -7.24 29.53 -15.68
C LEU A 182 -6.22 28.49 -16.16
N LEU A 183 -4.99 28.56 -15.63
CA LEU A 183 -3.95 27.55 -15.91
C LEU A 183 -4.38 26.15 -15.44
N GLY A 184 -5.01 26.05 -14.26
CA GLY A 184 -5.55 24.79 -13.77
C GLY A 184 -6.67 24.22 -14.65
N GLY A 185 -7.57 25.07 -15.15
CA GLY A 185 -8.63 24.68 -16.08
C GLY A 185 -8.07 24.20 -17.44
N ALA A 186 -7.14 24.96 -18.01
CA ALA A 186 -6.47 24.57 -19.26
C ALA A 186 -5.70 23.26 -19.11
N ALA A 187 -4.96 23.08 -18.02
CA ALA A 187 -4.26 21.83 -17.72
C ALA A 187 -5.23 20.64 -17.60
N ALA A 188 -6.37 20.81 -16.92
CA ALA A 188 -7.37 19.76 -16.82
C ALA A 188 -7.91 19.34 -18.20
N ILE A 189 -8.21 20.31 -19.08
CA ILE A 189 -8.68 20.03 -20.46
C ILE A 189 -7.61 19.27 -21.25
N VAL A 190 -6.36 19.71 -21.22
CA VAL A 190 -5.25 19.04 -21.93
C VAL A 190 -5.10 17.60 -21.45
N VAL A 191 -5.14 17.37 -20.14
CA VAL A 191 -5.02 16.03 -19.57
C VAL A 191 -6.20 15.14 -19.98
N VAL A 192 -7.44 15.67 -20.01
CA VAL A 192 -8.61 14.93 -20.49
C VAL A 192 -8.45 14.51 -21.95
N VAL A 193 -7.95 15.40 -22.80
CA VAL A 193 -7.70 15.09 -24.21
C VAL A 193 -6.66 13.99 -24.34
N ILE A 194 -5.54 14.08 -23.60
CA ILE A 194 -4.46 13.08 -23.62
C ILE A 194 -4.97 11.71 -23.13
N ILE A 195 -5.68 11.67 -21.99
CA ILE A 195 -6.21 10.42 -21.44
C ILE A 195 -7.32 9.87 -22.34
N GLY A 196 -8.20 10.71 -22.87
CA GLY A 196 -9.27 10.29 -23.79
C GLY A 196 -8.72 9.70 -25.08
N ALA A 197 -7.71 10.32 -25.68
CA ALA A 197 -7.01 9.79 -26.85
C ALA A 197 -6.30 8.47 -26.54
N SER A 198 -5.62 8.39 -25.38
CA SER A 198 -4.95 7.17 -24.92
C SER A 198 -5.95 6.04 -24.68
N ALA A 199 -7.07 6.31 -24.01
CA ALA A 199 -8.13 5.34 -23.76
C ALA A 199 -8.79 4.86 -25.07
N ALA A 200 -9.02 5.77 -26.01
CA ALA A 200 -9.54 5.43 -27.34
C ALA A 200 -8.59 4.52 -28.13
N PHE A 201 -7.28 4.78 -28.06
CA PHE A 201 -6.25 3.91 -28.64
C PHE A 201 -6.20 2.54 -27.96
N LEU A 202 -6.18 2.52 -26.61
CA LEU A 202 -6.06 1.29 -25.82
C LEU A 202 -7.32 0.40 -25.85
N ARG A 203 -8.48 0.95 -26.21
CA ARG A 203 -9.74 0.20 -26.39
C ARG A 203 -9.58 -0.99 -27.33
N ASN A 204 -8.74 -0.87 -28.36
CA ASN A 204 -8.51 -1.94 -29.33
C ASN A 204 -7.66 -3.10 -28.77
N TYR A 205 -6.93 -2.88 -27.67
CA TYR A 205 -6.05 -3.88 -27.07
C TYR A 205 -6.66 -4.51 -25.82
N VAL A 206 -7.42 -3.75 -25.03
CA VAL A 206 -7.98 -4.22 -23.74
C VAL A 206 -9.41 -3.68 -23.57
N PRO A 207 -10.40 -4.19 -24.34
CA PRO A 207 -11.75 -3.65 -24.36
C PRO A 207 -12.42 -3.64 -22.98
N ASP A 208 -12.14 -4.66 -22.16
CA ASP A 208 -12.74 -4.84 -20.83
C ASP A 208 -12.37 -3.72 -19.84
N LYS A 209 -11.25 -3.03 -20.06
CA LYS A 209 -10.79 -1.93 -19.19
C LYS A 209 -11.22 -0.56 -19.68
N THR A 210 -11.80 -0.46 -20.86
CA THR A 210 -12.10 0.81 -21.53
C THR A 210 -12.92 1.75 -20.65
N GLY A 211 -13.96 1.23 -19.98
CA GLY A 211 -14.80 2.04 -19.09
C GLY A 211 -14.02 2.64 -17.91
N VAL A 212 -13.13 1.84 -17.29
CA VAL A 212 -12.28 2.31 -16.18
C VAL A 212 -11.26 3.33 -16.67
N LEU A 213 -10.66 3.11 -17.84
CA LEU A 213 -9.71 4.04 -18.46
C LEU A 213 -10.36 5.41 -18.75
N PHE A 214 -11.57 5.43 -19.33
CA PHE A 214 -12.32 6.69 -19.50
C PHE A 214 -12.72 7.32 -18.16
N GLY A 215 -13.05 6.51 -17.15
CA GLY A 215 -13.28 6.99 -15.79
C GLY A 215 -12.10 7.77 -15.23
N THR A 216 -10.86 7.40 -15.57
CA THR A 216 -9.66 8.13 -15.11
C THR A 216 -9.52 9.51 -15.76
N ALA A 217 -10.00 9.69 -17.00
CA ALA A 217 -10.05 10.99 -17.66
C ALA A 217 -11.00 11.96 -16.95
N ALA A 218 -12.02 11.44 -16.27
CA ALA A 218 -12.97 12.26 -15.53
C ALA A 218 -12.39 12.81 -14.22
N LEU A 219 -11.32 12.22 -13.65
CA LEU A 219 -10.77 12.63 -12.35
C LEU A 219 -10.27 14.10 -12.33
N PRO A 220 -9.44 14.56 -13.29
CA PRO A 220 -9.04 15.97 -13.36
C PRO A 220 -10.23 16.93 -13.48
N VAL A 221 -11.22 16.58 -14.30
CA VAL A 221 -12.44 17.39 -14.51
C VAL A 221 -13.26 17.45 -13.23
N ALA A 222 -13.53 16.30 -12.61
CA ALA A 222 -14.30 16.21 -11.37
C ALA A 222 -13.63 17.04 -10.27
N THR A 223 -12.31 16.94 -10.12
CA THR A 223 -11.55 17.72 -9.13
C THR A 223 -11.64 19.23 -9.43
N PHE A 224 -11.57 19.62 -10.71
CA PHE A 224 -11.75 21.02 -11.11
C PHE A 224 -13.15 21.54 -10.84
N VAL A 225 -14.18 20.78 -11.19
CA VAL A 225 -15.58 21.13 -10.95
C VAL A 225 -15.84 21.26 -9.45
N VAL A 226 -15.33 20.35 -8.62
CA VAL A 226 -15.46 20.44 -7.16
C VAL A 226 -14.84 21.72 -6.62
N ALA A 227 -13.62 22.07 -7.04
CA ALA A 227 -12.96 23.29 -6.59
C ALA A 227 -13.64 24.56 -7.11
N TRP A 228 -14.18 24.53 -8.33
CA TRP A 228 -14.95 25.63 -8.92
C TRP A 228 -16.26 25.84 -8.15
N LEU A 229 -17.00 24.76 -7.86
CA LEU A 229 -18.22 24.82 -7.04
C LEU A 229 -17.93 25.30 -5.61
N PHE A 230 -16.76 24.97 -5.06
CA PHE A 230 -16.37 25.45 -3.73
C PHE A 230 -16.00 26.95 -3.70
N ARG A 231 -15.73 27.55 -4.86
CA ARG A 231 -15.42 28.99 -4.98
C ARG A 231 -16.66 29.87 -4.76
N THR A 232 -17.83 29.40 -5.16
CA THR A 232 -19.08 30.17 -5.07
C THR A 232 -19.78 29.88 -3.73
N PRO A 233 -20.01 30.90 -2.88
CA PRO A 233 -20.68 30.72 -1.58
C PRO A 233 -22.03 30.02 -1.69
N ASP A 234 -22.75 30.28 -2.79
CA ASP A 234 -24.12 29.86 -3.03
C ASP A 234 -24.26 28.55 -3.81
N ALA A 235 -23.15 27.90 -4.17
CA ALA A 235 -23.23 26.62 -4.88
C ALA A 235 -23.99 25.57 -4.06
N PRO A 236 -24.72 24.64 -4.72
CA PRO A 236 -25.34 23.51 -4.04
C PRO A 236 -24.35 22.71 -3.19
N LEU A 237 -23.11 22.56 -3.69
CA LEU A 237 -22.05 21.82 -2.99
C LEU A 237 -21.56 22.55 -1.74
N SER A 238 -21.41 23.88 -1.76
CA SER A 238 -21.00 24.64 -0.58
C SER A 238 -22.09 24.63 0.49
N ARG A 239 -23.37 24.62 0.09
CA ARG A 239 -24.53 24.46 0.99
C ARG A 239 -24.64 23.05 1.57
N LEU A 240 -24.43 22.03 0.74
CA LEU A 240 -24.38 20.64 1.22
C LEU A 240 -23.21 20.46 2.19
N TRP A 241 -22.04 20.99 1.84
CA TRP A 241 -20.85 20.92 2.70
C TRP A 241 -21.04 21.72 3.99
N SER A 242 -21.69 22.88 3.95
CA SER A 242 -22.03 23.64 5.16
C SER A 242 -23.00 22.89 6.06
N ALA A 243 -23.98 22.20 5.48
CA ALA A 243 -24.94 21.38 6.22
C ALA A 243 -24.28 20.16 6.87
N VAL A 244 -23.27 19.56 6.23
CA VAL A 244 -22.54 18.41 6.75
C VAL A 244 -21.44 18.83 7.75
N ALA A 245 -20.62 19.80 7.38
CA ALA A 245 -19.49 20.27 8.18
C ALA A 245 -19.93 21.23 9.30
N GLY A 246 -21.07 21.90 9.16
CA GLY A 246 -21.61 22.84 10.14
C GLY A 246 -21.87 22.20 11.51
N PRO A 247 -22.68 21.12 11.61
CA PRO A 247 -22.90 20.41 12.87
C PRO A 247 -21.61 19.84 13.47
N LEU A 248 -20.69 19.37 12.63
CA LEU A 248 -19.38 18.89 13.05
C LEU A 248 -18.47 20.03 13.54
N GLY A 249 -18.71 21.26 13.09
CA GLY A 249 -17.91 22.45 13.36
C GLY A 249 -18.51 23.45 14.34
N ALA A 250 -19.79 23.38 14.71
CA ALA A 250 -20.50 24.43 15.47
C ALA A 250 -20.10 24.56 16.96
N GLY A 251 -18.96 24.01 17.36
CA GLY A 251 -18.45 24.07 18.73
C GLY A 251 -17.21 23.20 18.96
N ARG A 252 -16.86 22.35 17.98
CA ARG A 252 -15.69 21.48 18.02
C ARG A 252 -14.54 22.06 17.19
N ARG A 253 -13.31 21.88 17.70
CA ARG A 253 -12.07 22.20 16.98
C ARG A 253 -11.98 21.29 15.74
N PRO A 254 -11.44 21.78 14.61
CA PRO A 254 -11.31 20.95 13.42
C PRO A 254 -10.46 19.71 13.71
N LEU A 255 -10.86 18.56 13.14
CA LEU A 255 -10.07 17.34 13.12
C LEU A 255 -8.64 17.64 12.66
N SER A 256 -7.67 17.10 13.38
CA SER A 256 -6.27 17.24 12.99
C SER A 256 -6.01 16.51 11.68
N LEU A 257 -5.08 17.05 10.86
CA LEU A 257 -4.69 16.41 9.61
C LEU A 257 -4.23 14.96 9.84
N ILE A 258 -3.47 14.72 10.91
CA ILE A 258 -3.00 13.38 11.30
C ILE A 258 -4.18 12.45 11.63
N THR A 259 -5.17 12.95 12.37
CA THR A 259 -6.39 12.21 12.67
C THR A 259 -7.14 11.84 11.39
N THR A 260 -7.28 12.79 10.46
CA THR A 260 -7.90 12.52 9.17
C THR A 260 -7.14 11.43 8.41
N MET A 261 -5.81 11.47 8.38
CA MET A 261 -5.00 10.44 7.72
C MET A 261 -5.08 9.06 8.40
N ALA A 262 -5.29 9.01 9.71
CA ALA A 262 -5.41 7.76 10.44
C ALA A 262 -6.78 7.08 10.26
N VAL A 263 -7.83 7.85 9.96
CA VAL A 263 -9.23 7.35 9.94
C VAL A 263 -9.80 7.27 8.54
N VAL A 264 -9.68 8.34 7.74
CA VAL A 264 -10.38 8.46 6.46
C VAL A 264 -9.86 7.45 5.44
N PRO A 265 -8.55 7.32 5.17
CA PRO A 265 -8.08 6.35 4.20
C PRO A 265 -8.43 4.89 4.56
N PRO A 266 -8.23 4.39 5.81
CA PRO A 266 -8.67 3.05 6.17
C PRO A 266 -10.19 2.84 6.04
N ALA A 267 -11.00 3.84 6.41
CA ALA A 267 -12.45 3.78 6.25
C ALA A 267 -12.85 3.73 4.76
N LEU A 268 -12.16 4.47 3.90
CA LEU A 268 -12.34 4.41 2.45
C LEU A 268 -11.96 3.03 1.90
N VAL A 269 -10.83 2.45 2.32
CA VAL A 269 -10.47 1.07 1.93
C VAL A 269 -11.58 0.10 2.33
N ALA A 270 -12.03 0.14 3.58
CA ALA A 270 -13.08 -0.74 4.09
C ALA A 270 -14.38 -0.56 3.29
N GLY A 271 -14.80 0.68 3.04
CA GLY A 271 -16.00 1.00 2.29
C GLY A 271 -15.93 0.59 0.82
N ILE A 272 -14.80 0.86 0.15
CA ILE A 272 -14.59 0.43 -1.24
C ILE A 272 -14.54 -1.10 -1.32
N THR A 273 -13.98 -1.77 -0.31
CA THR A 273 -13.87 -3.24 -0.26
C THR A 273 -15.22 -3.97 -0.25
N LEU A 274 -16.29 -3.31 0.20
CA LEU A 274 -17.65 -3.84 0.10
C LEU A 274 -18.12 -4.03 -1.35
N PHE A 275 -17.55 -3.28 -2.30
CA PHE A 275 -17.94 -3.29 -3.72
C PHE A 275 -16.83 -3.80 -4.64
N PHE A 276 -15.57 -3.53 -4.29
CA PHE A 276 -14.38 -3.87 -5.07
C PHE A 276 -13.30 -4.37 -4.13
N PRO A 277 -12.76 -5.59 -4.29
CA PRO A 277 -11.75 -6.13 -3.38
C PRO A 277 -10.46 -5.29 -3.42
N LEU A 278 -10.38 -4.28 -2.56
CA LEU A 278 -9.27 -3.35 -2.49
C LEU A 278 -8.38 -3.65 -1.29
N PHE A 279 -8.96 -4.20 -0.22
CA PHE A 279 -8.25 -4.46 1.03
C PHE A 279 -7.12 -5.45 0.82
N VAL A 280 -5.93 -5.01 1.20
CA VAL A 280 -4.76 -5.87 1.29
C VAL A 280 -4.04 -5.51 2.58
N ALA A 281 -3.97 -6.46 3.50
CA ALA A 281 -3.41 -6.24 4.84
C ALA A 281 -2.01 -5.59 4.80
N ARG A 282 -1.16 -5.97 3.83
CA ARG A 282 0.18 -5.39 3.64
C ARG A 282 0.16 -3.90 3.24
N HIS A 283 -0.77 -3.48 2.39
CA HIS A 283 -0.82 -2.09 1.95
C HIS A 283 -1.43 -1.17 3.02
N MET A 284 -2.18 -1.74 3.97
CA MET A 284 -2.64 -1.00 5.14
C MET A 284 -1.49 -0.48 6.02
N LEU A 285 -0.27 -1.02 5.86
CA LEU A 285 0.95 -0.48 6.48
C LEU A 285 1.19 1.00 6.15
N VAL A 286 0.72 1.47 4.99
CA VAL A 286 0.80 2.87 4.58
C VAL A 286 0.12 3.80 5.60
N PHE A 287 -0.90 3.32 6.31
CA PHE A 287 -1.68 4.10 7.27
C PHE A 287 -1.19 3.99 8.71
N VAL A 288 -0.37 2.98 9.01
CA VAL A 288 0.12 2.67 10.36
C VAL A 288 0.84 3.85 11.02
N PRO A 289 1.72 4.62 10.32
CA PRO A 289 2.38 5.75 10.97
C PRO A 289 1.40 6.78 11.54
N TYR A 290 0.29 7.05 10.85
CA TYR A 290 -0.72 7.99 11.34
C TYR A 290 -1.48 7.44 12.53
N LEU A 291 -1.84 6.15 12.50
CA LEU A 291 -2.48 5.48 13.63
C LEU A 291 -1.58 5.53 14.87
N VAL A 292 -0.28 5.25 14.71
CA VAL A 292 0.71 5.34 15.78
C VAL A 292 0.81 6.77 16.34
N LEU A 293 0.80 7.79 15.48
CA LEU A 293 0.80 9.18 15.92
C LEU A 293 -0.47 9.54 16.71
N VAL A 294 -1.65 9.05 16.29
CA VAL A 294 -2.90 9.25 17.03
C VAL A 294 -2.85 8.54 18.38
N MET A 295 -2.42 7.28 18.44
CA MET A 295 -2.26 6.53 19.68
C MET A 295 -1.27 7.20 20.64
N ALA A 296 -0.15 7.70 20.12
CA ALA A 296 0.82 8.48 20.89
C ALA A 296 0.18 9.76 21.47
N GLY A 297 -0.64 10.46 20.68
CA GLY A 297 -1.44 11.58 21.16
C GLY A 297 -2.39 11.20 22.29
N GLY A 298 -3.02 10.02 22.22
CA GLY A 298 -3.86 9.47 23.28
C GLY A 298 -3.09 9.16 24.56
N ALA A 299 -1.89 8.59 24.44
CA ALA A 299 -1.00 8.32 25.57
C ALA A 299 -0.52 9.62 26.25
N VAL A 300 -0.13 10.63 25.47
CA VAL A 300 0.24 11.96 25.99
C VAL A 300 -0.96 12.61 26.69
N TRP A 301 -2.15 12.52 26.10
CA TRP A 301 -3.37 13.03 26.72
C TRP A 301 -3.67 12.32 28.05
N LEU A 302 -3.51 11.00 28.13
CA LEU A 302 -3.66 10.25 29.36
C LEU A 302 -2.64 10.71 30.42
N ALA A 303 -1.37 10.84 30.04
CA ALA A 303 -0.30 11.33 30.92
C ALA A 303 -0.54 12.75 31.46
N SER A 304 -1.32 13.56 30.75
CA SER A 304 -1.68 14.92 31.20
C SER A 304 -2.71 14.96 32.33
N ARG A 305 -3.35 13.84 32.67
CA ARG A 305 -4.41 13.73 33.70
C ARG A 305 -3.90 13.52 35.13
N GLY A 306 -2.67 13.93 35.43
CA GLY A 306 -2.06 13.79 36.76
C GLY A 306 -1.32 12.45 36.96
N LEU A 307 -0.93 12.17 38.20
CA LEU A 307 -0.11 10.99 38.55
C LEU A 307 -0.67 9.64 38.04
N PRO A 308 -1.96 9.28 38.27
CA PRO A 308 -2.49 8.01 37.78
C PRO A 308 -2.48 7.92 36.24
N GLY A 309 -2.68 9.04 35.54
CA GLY A 309 -2.58 9.10 34.08
C GLY A 309 -1.15 8.86 33.59
N LYS A 310 -0.15 9.43 34.27
CA LYS A 310 1.28 9.19 33.97
C LYS A 310 1.66 7.72 34.21
N LEU A 311 1.23 7.14 35.32
CA LEU A 311 1.45 5.72 35.62
C LEU A 311 0.80 4.82 34.56
N GLY A 312 -0.46 5.09 34.21
CA GLY A 312 -1.17 4.37 33.15
C GLY A 312 -0.44 4.46 31.80
N ALA A 313 -0.04 5.65 31.38
CA ALA A 313 0.73 5.84 30.16
C ALA A 313 2.09 5.12 30.20
N GLY A 314 2.75 5.10 31.36
CA GLY A 314 4.00 4.35 31.58
C GLY A 314 3.82 2.85 31.43
N VAL A 315 2.82 2.27 32.09
CA VAL A 315 2.47 0.84 31.97
C VAL A 315 2.18 0.48 30.50
N ILE A 316 1.40 1.31 29.81
CA ILE A 316 1.09 1.13 28.39
C ILE A 316 2.37 1.16 27.55
N GLY A 317 3.28 2.10 27.82
CA GLY A 317 4.57 2.18 27.15
C GLY A 317 5.40 0.91 27.31
N VAL A 318 5.46 0.36 28.54
CA VAL A 318 6.16 -0.91 28.82
C VAL A 318 5.52 -2.08 28.07
N VAL A 319 4.20 -2.19 28.08
CA VAL A 319 3.47 -3.25 27.36
C VAL A 319 3.73 -3.18 25.86
N VAL A 320 3.68 -1.98 25.26
CA VAL A 320 3.95 -1.79 23.83
C VAL A 320 5.41 -2.10 23.49
N ALA A 321 6.35 -1.68 24.34
CA ALA A 321 7.78 -1.98 24.16
C ALA A 321 8.05 -3.49 24.22
N PHE A 322 7.49 -4.18 25.22
CA PHE A 322 7.60 -5.62 25.36
C PHE A 322 6.99 -6.36 24.16
N ALA A 323 5.78 -5.97 23.74
CA ALA A 323 5.14 -6.53 22.55
C ALA A 323 5.96 -6.34 21.27
N THR A 324 6.59 -5.16 21.13
CA THR A 324 7.47 -4.86 19.99
C THR A 324 8.71 -5.76 20.02
N PHE A 325 9.35 -5.90 21.19
CA PHE A 325 10.53 -6.75 21.35
C PHE A 325 10.21 -8.23 21.06
N GLN A 326 9.10 -8.74 21.59
CA GLN A 326 8.62 -10.09 21.31
C GLN A 326 8.30 -10.28 19.82
N SER A 327 7.69 -9.28 19.17
CA SER A 327 7.45 -9.31 17.73
C SER A 327 8.75 -9.43 16.94
N VAL A 328 9.81 -8.69 17.31
CA VAL A 328 11.12 -8.78 16.66
C VAL A 328 11.76 -10.15 16.85
N GLY A 329 11.78 -10.65 18.10
CA GLY A 329 12.37 -11.96 18.41
C GLY A 329 11.67 -13.10 17.67
N TRP A 330 10.33 -13.10 17.72
CA TRP A 330 9.52 -14.07 16.98
C TRP A 330 9.75 -13.98 15.48
N TYR A 331 9.80 -12.77 14.94
CA TYR A 331 10.03 -12.55 13.53
C TYR A 331 11.40 -13.10 13.09
N GLY A 332 12.46 -12.87 13.88
CA GLY A 332 13.79 -13.41 13.59
C GLY A 332 13.83 -14.94 13.57
N ALA A 333 12.93 -15.59 14.30
CA ALA A 333 12.80 -17.05 14.33
C ALA A 333 11.84 -17.62 13.25
N ARG A 334 11.14 -16.75 12.50
CA ARG A 334 10.11 -17.19 11.55
C ARG A 334 10.71 -17.67 10.24
N LEU A 335 10.13 -18.73 9.70
CA LEU A 335 10.39 -19.20 8.34
C LEU A 335 9.73 -18.24 7.33
N HIS A 336 10.53 -17.60 6.48
CA HIS A 336 10.09 -16.48 5.64
C HIS A 336 9.29 -16.93 4.41
N SER A 337 9.50 -18.15 3.96
CA SER A 337 8.76 -18.84 2.90
C SER A 337 8.45 -20.27 3.38
N PRO A 338 7.29 -20.84 2.98
CA PRO A 338 7.02 -22.26 3.17
C PRO A 338 8.19 -23.11 2.65
N GLU A 339 8.72 -22.69 1.51
CA GLU A 339 9.83 -23.28 0.76
C GLU A 339 11.20 -22.80 1.28
N ASP A 340 12.14 -23.73 1.46
CA ASP A 340 13.51 -23.45 1.85
C ASP A 340 14.46 -23.47 0.65
N TYR A 341 14.42 -22.44 -0.19
CA TYR A 341 15.26 -22.34 -1.38
C TYR A 341 16.76 -22.35 -1.07
N ALA A 342 17.17 -21.78 0.06
CA ALA A 342 18.57 -21.76 0.47
C ALA A 342 19.01 -23.18 0.86
N GLY A 343 18.24 -23.86 1.71
CA GLY A 343 18.50 -25.25 2.06
C GLY A 343 18.48 -26.17 0.85
N LEU A 344 17.55 -25.96 -0.10
CA LEU A 344 17.53 -26.72 -1.35
C LEU A 344 18.77 -26.44 -2.19
N ALA A 345 19.17 -25.19 -2.34
CA ALA A 345 20.38 -24.84 -3.10
C ALA A 345 21.64 -25.48 -2.50
N ASP A 346 21.76 -25.52 -1.18
CA ASP A 346 22.91 -26.13 -0.49
C ASP A 346 23.05 -27.62 -0.81
N VAL A 347 21.93 -28.35 -0.95
CA VAL A 347 21.94 -29.79 -1.25
C VAL A 347 21.86 -30.11 -2.74
N TRP A 348 21.29 -29.23 -3.56
CA TRP A 348 21.04 -29.47 -4.99
C TRP A 348 22.17 -28.97 -5.89
N LEU A 349 22.69 -27.76 -5.65
CA LEU A 349 23.70 -27.15 -6.52
C LEU A 349 24.98 -27.99 -6.71
N PRO A 350 25.47 -28.77 -5.72
CA PRO A 350 26.63 -29.64 -5.92
C PRO A 350 26.41 -30.75 -6.96
N HIS A 351 25.16 -31.06 -7.30
CA HIS A 351 24.78 -32.15 -8.22
C HIS A 351 24.41 -31.65 -9.62
N LEU A 352 24.36 -30.33 -9.83
CA LEU A 352 24.14 -29.73 -11.14
C LEU A 352 25.41 -29.79 -11.99
N GLU A 353 25.24 -30.19 -13.24
CA GLU A 353 26.31 -30.24 -14.24
C GLU A 353 26.13 -29.16 -15.31
N GLU A 354 27.22 -28.78 -15.98
CA GLU A 354 27.15 -27.84 -17.09
C GLU A 354 26.35 -28.45 -18.25
N GLY A 355 25.34 -27.73 -18.73
CA GLY A 355 24.41 -28.22 -19.75
C GLY A 355 23.15 -28.91 -19.21
N ASP A 356 23.00 -29.07 -17.88
CA ASP A 356 21.73 -29.51 -17.29
C ASP A 356 20.59 -28.54 -17.71
N THR A 357 19.43 -29.11 -18.08
CA THR A 357 18.23 -28.33 -18.39
C THR A 357 17.36 -28.20 -17.14
N LEU A 358 17.05 -26.96 -16.74
CA LEU A 358 16.23 -26.65 -15.58
C LEU A 358 14.85 -26.17 -16.04
N LEU A 359 13.82 -26.96 -15.73
CA LEU A 359 12.43 -26.60 -15.96
C LEU A 359 11.94 -25.72 -14.82
N ALA A 360 11.72 -24.46 -15.12
CA ALA A 360 11.05 -23.54 -14.23
C ALA A 360 9.63 -23.30 -14.73
N TRP A 361 8.69 -23.24 -13.80
CA TRP A 361 7.36 -22.73 -14.07
C TRP A 361 7.40 -21.20 -14.06
N ASP A 362 6.79 -20.52 -15.04
CA ASP A 362 6.57 -19.06 -15.03
C ASP A 362 5.57 -18.67 -13.93
N HIS A 363 6.05 -18.72 -12.70
CA HIS A 363 5.28 -18.41 -11.50
C HIS A 363 6.18 -17.72 -10.47
N TRP A 364 5.61 -16.80 -9.72
CA TRP A 364 6.36 -15.98 -8.76
C TRP A 364 7.01 -16.81 -7.64
N SER A 365 6.51 -18.03 -7.37
CA SER A 365 7.06 -18.95 -6.38
C SER A 365 8.32 -19.68 -6.84
N THR A 366 8.63 -19.78 -8.13
CA THR A 366 9.89 -20.40 -8.59
C THR A 366 11.00 -19.36 -8.75
N SER A 367 10.64 -18.08 -8.88
CA SER A 367 11.57 -16.97 -9.07
C SER A 367 12.68 -16.85 -8.02
N PRO A 368 12.46 -17.13 -6.71
CA PRO A 368 13.53 -17.06 -5.71
C PRO A 368 14.69 -18.02 -5.98
N MET A 369 14.47 -19.14 -6.68
CA MET A 369 15.56 -20.08 -6.99
C MET A 369 16.63 -19.47 -7.91
N LEU A 370 16.25 -18.47 -8.69
CA LEU A 370 17.16 -17.77 -9.62
C LEU A 370 18.26 -16.98 -8.93
N TYR A 371 18.12 -16.70 -7.63
CA TYR A 371 19.18 -16.07 -6.84
C TYR A 371 20.34 -17.04 -6.55
N TYR A 372 20.08 -18.35 -6.59
CA TYR A 372 21.05 -19.39 -6.26
C TYR A 372 21.62 -20.07 -7.52
N VAL A 373 20.82 -20.15 -8.57
CA VAL A 373 21.19 -20.82 -9.83
C VAL A 373 21.85 -19.83 -10.80
N ASN A 374 23.02 -20.20 -11.33
CA ASN A 374 23.70 -19.42 -12.35
C ASN A 374 23.14 -19.74 -13.75
N HIS A 375 22.24 -18.90 -14.25
CA HIS A 375 21.62 -19.01 -15.59
C HIS A 375 22.60 -19.05 -16.78
N ARG A 376 23.90 -18.78 -16.57
CA ARG A 376 24.92 -18.91 -17.63
C ARG A 376 25.50 -20.32 -17.74
N LYS A 377 25.33 -21.16 -16.72
CA LYS A 377 25.88 -22.53 -16.67
C LYS A 377 24.87 -23.62 -17.05
N TYR A 378 23.59 -23.30 -16.98
CA TYR A 378 22.49 -24.26 -17.12
C TYR A 378 21.48 -23.72 -18.14
N ASP A 379 20.86 -24.61 -18.90
CA ASP A 379 19.80 -24.23 -19.83
C ASP A 379 18.48 -24.09 -19.08
N LEU A 380 17.92 -22.89 -19.05
CA LEU A 380 16.81 -22.56 -18.17
C LEU A 380 15.55 -22.33 -18.99
N VAL A 381 14.61 -23.28 -18.91
CA VAL A 381 13.37 -23.30 -19.71
C VAL A 381 12.19 -22.84 -18.86
N TRP A 382 11.73 -21.61 -19.07
CA TRP A 382 10.60 -21.01 -18.33
C TRP A 382 9.28 -21.11 -19.08
N THR A 383 9.37 -21.03 -20.40
CA THR A 383 8.25 -21.02 -21.33
C THR A 383 8.50 -22.06 -22.40
N ASN A 384 7.42 -22.56 -23.02
CA ASN A 384 7.51 -23.58 -24.06
C ASN A 384 8.24 -24.85 -23.58
N HIS A 385 7.77 -25.44 -22.47
CA HIS A 385 8.34 -26.67 -21.90
C HIS A 385 8.39 -27.84 -22.91
N ALA A 386 7.56 -27.82 -23.95
CA ALA A 386 7.61 -28.79 -25.04
C ALA A 386 8.95 -28.80 -25.79
N ALA A 387 9.70 -27.70 -25.82
CA ALA A 387 11.03 -27.62 -26.44
C ALA A 387 12.04 -28.60 -25.81
N VAL A 388 11.78 -29.06 -24.58
CA VAL A 388 12.60 -30.06 -23.87
C VAL A 388 12.54 -31.43 -24.57
N LEU A 389 11.43 -31.76 -25.25
CA LEU A 389 11.30 -32.99 -26.02
C LEU A 389 12.23 -33.00 -27.24
N GLU A 390 12.50 -31.81 -27.80
CA GLU A 390 13.39 -31.62 -28.95
C GLU A 390 14.85 -31.41 -28.52
N SER A 391 15.09 -31.11 -27.25
CA SER A 391 16.43 -30.88 -26.70
C SER A 391 17.24 -32.18 -26.63
N PRO A 392 18.54 -32.16 -26.95
CA PRO A 392 19.45 -33.28 -26.72
C PRO A 392 19.83 -33.44 -25.23
N ALA A 393 19.18 -32.70 -24.32
CA ALA A 393 19.45 -32.79 -22.90
C ALA A 393 19.25 -34.21 -22.38
N GLU A 394 20.29 -34.76 -21.75
CA GLU A 394 20.25 -36.07 -21.09
C GLU A 394 19.66 -35.98 -19.67
N ARG A 395 19.78 -34.79 -19.06
CA ARG A 395 19.45 -34.53 -17.66
C ARG A 395 18.54 -33.31 -17.56
N VAL A 396 17.32 -33.55 -17.08
CA VAL A 396 16.31 -32.52 -16.91
C VAL A 396 15.95 -32.42 -15.44
N TRP A 397 15.96 -31.21 -14.89
CA TRP A 397 15.58 -30.94 -13.51
C TRP A 397 14.27 -30.18 -13.46
N TYR A 398 13.43 -30.52 -12.50
CA TYR A 398 12.21 -29.77 -12.20
C TYR A 398 12.18 -29.36 -10.73
N LEU A 399 11.75 -28.12 -10.49
CA LEU A 399 11.49 -27.60 -9.15
C LEU A 399 10.06 -27.92 -8.75
N ASP A 400 9.92 -28.96 -7.93
CA ASP A 400 8.65 -29.41 -7.37
C ASP A 400 8.33 -28.64 -6.09
N LEU A 401 7.23 -27.90 -6.09
CA LEU A 401 6.78 -27.10 -4.95
C LEU A 401 5.61 -27.83 -4.29
N GLU A 402 5.76 -28.28 -3.05
CA GLU A 402 4.74 -29.10 -2.36
C GLU A 402 3.35 -28.42 -2.30
N THR A 403 3.35 -27.08 -2.31
CA THR A 403 2.15 -26.25 -2.23
C THR A 403 1.39 -26.11 -3.56
N PHE A 404 1.98 -26.51 -4.69
CA PHE A 404 1.39 -26.30 -6.01
C PHE A 404 1.38 -27.61 -6.82
N PRO A 405 0.30 -27.89 -7.57
CA PRO A 405 0.31 -29.00 -8.51
C PRO A 405 1.32 -28.72 -9.63
N VAL A 406 1.92 -29.79 -10.16
CA VAL A 406 2.78 -29.70 -11.36
C VAL A 406 1.96 -29.13 -12.52
N PRO A 407 2.42 -28.03 -13.17
CA PRO A 407 1.72 -27.46 -14.31
C PRO A 407 1.58 -28.48 -15.45
N GLU A 408 0.43 -28.50 -16.13
CA GLU A 408 0.17 -29.44 -17.24
C GLU A 408 1.25 -29.39 -18.33
N SER A 409 1.81 -28.20 -18.62
CA SER A 409 2.88 -28.04 -19.60
C SER A 409 4.19 -28.73 -19.19
N ILE A 410 4.50 -28.74 -17.89
CA ILE A 410 5.67 -29.42 -17.35
C ILE A 410 5.41 -30.92 -17.27
N ALA A 411 4.22 -31.32 -16.80
CA ALA A 411 3.82 -32.72 -16.77
C ALA A 411 3.86 -33.36 -18.16
N ALA A 412 3.42 -32.62 -19.20
CA ALA A 412 3.50 -33.06 -20.59
C ALA A 412 4.95 -33.12 -21.11
N ALA A 413 5.80 -32.16 -20.75
CA ALA A 413 7.22 -32.16 -21.14
C ALA A 413 8.01 -33.31 -20.51
N LEU A 414 7.63 -33.71 -19.30
CA LEU A 414 8.21 -34.84 -18.56
C LEU A 414 7.51 -36.17 -18.87
N ALA A 415 6.50 -36.19 -19.76
CA ALA A 415 5.83 -37.42 -20.14
C ALA A 415 6.82 -38.35 -20.88
N GLY A 416 7.05 -39.54 -20.34
CA GLY A 416 8.03 -40.51 -20.84
C GLY A 416 9.43 -40.37 -20.24
N TRP A 417 9.64 -39.44 -19.32
CA TRP A 417 10.84 -39.36 -18.50
C TRP A 417 10.65 -40.11 -17.17
N THR A 418 11.73 -40.64 -16.62
CA THR A 418 11.76 -41.32 -15.32
C THR A 418 12.48 -40.48 -14.29
N GLU A 419 11.88 -40.33 -13.12
CA GLU A 419 12.54 -39.72 -11.96
C GLU A 419 13.72 -40.61 -11.53
N VAL A 420 14.90 -40.00 -11.40
CA VAL A 420 16.15 -40.71 -11.04
C VAL A 420 16.66 -40.26 -9.68
N GLU A 421 16.61 -38.95 -9.41
CA GLU A 421 17.13 -38.37 -8.18
C GLU A 421 16.19 -37.28 -7.67
N ARG A 422 16.09 -37.14 -6.35
CA ARG A 422 15.27 -36.13 -5.69
C ARG A 422 16.04 -35.56 -4.50
N TYR A 423 16.19 -34.24 -4.50
CA TYR A 423 16.81 -33.48 -3.41
C TYR A 423 15.74 -32.61 -2.77
N GLU A 424 15.52 -32.78 -1.48
CA GLU A 424 14.43 -32.13 -0.77
C GLU A 424 14.95 -31.13 0.25
N ALA A 425 14.22 -30.03 0.37
CA ALA A 425 14.26 -29.14 1.52
C ALA A 425 12.82 -28.92 2.00
N ARG A 426 12.62 -28.11 3.04
CA ARG A 426 11.27 -27.86 3.56
C ARG A 426 10.39 -27.25 2.46
N GLY A 427 9.31 -27.93 2.09
CA GLY A 427 8.27 -27.44 1.17
C GLY A 427 8.66 -27.38 -0.31
N ILE A 428 9.86 -27.84 -0.69
CA ILE A 428 10.38 -27.76 -2.05
C ILE A 428 11.35 -28.90 -2.34
N ALA A 429 11.33 -29.42 -3.57
CA ALA A 429 12.28 -30.41 -4.05
C ALA A 429 12.82 -30.06 -5.43
N ALA A 430 14.04 -30.50 -5.72
CA ALA A 430 14.60 -30.56 -7.07
C ALA A 430 14.63 -32.02 -7.51
N VAL A 431 13.92 -32.31 -8.60
CA VAL A 431 13.72 -33.66 -9.11
C VAL A 431 14.44 -33.79 -10.44
N ARG A 432 15.35 -34.74 -10.55
CA ARG A 432 16.05 -35.07 -11.80
C ARG A 432 15.29 -36.16 -12.54
N TYR A 433 15.09 -35.92 -13.82
CA TYR A 433 14.50 -36.83 -14.78
C TYR A 433 15.53 -37.22 -15.84
N SER A 434 15.51 -38.49 -16.25
CA SER A 434 16.22 -39.00 -17.43
C SER A 434 15.22 -39.63 -18.40
N ARG A 435 15.59 -39.75 -19.68
CA ARG A 435 14.77 -40.52 -20.64
C ARG A 435 14.81 -41.99 -20.25
N ALA A 436 13.67 -42.66 -20.33
CA ALA A 436 13.64 -44.12 -20.25
C ALA A 436 14.38 -44.67 -21.48
N GLU A 437 15.36 -45.56 -21.25
CA GLU A 437 16.07 -46.28 -22.32
C GLU A 437 15.16 -47.21 -23.13
#